data_AF-A0A496BIF1-F1
#
_entry.id   AF-A0A496BIF1-F1
#
_cell.length_a   1.000
_cell.length_b   1.000
_cell.length_c   1.000
_cell.angle_alpha   90.00
_cell.angle_beta   90.00
_cell.angle_gamma   90.00
#
_symmetry.space_group_name_H-M   'P 1'
#
loop_
_entity.id
_entity.type
_entity.pdbx_description
1 polymer ?
#
loop_
_entity_poly.entity_id
_entity_poly.type
_entity_poly.pdbx_seq_one_letter_code
_entity_poly.pdbx_strand_id
1 'polypeptide(L)'
;RKRKPIISVGDGTNYFQFLASRDAGVAFAAVLGKTECFGEIYNLVHPQPRTWDEWQAVAAEVLGVSVEFVHVAQDTLIAMDAQRYSGLRGNFGHTQIYSGAKLATVLPEFKPRTPVTESVAENIAWMDKHNRVPNSDEDELEDRIIETIQNLSL
;
A
#
# COMPACT_ATOMS: atom_id res chain seq x y z
N ARG A 1 -7.61 14.40 0.78
CA ARG A 1 -8.80 15.28 0.55
C ARG A 1 -8.50 16.77 0.66
N LYS A 2 -7.68 17.23 1.61
CA LYS A 2 -7.31 18.64 1.75
C LYS A 2 -6.36 19.18 0.67
N ARG A 3 -5.96 18.33 -0.28
CA ARG A 3 -5.02 18.64 -1.37
C ARG A 3 -3.65 19.13 -0.86
N LYS A 4 -3.28 18.73 0.36
CA LYS A 4 -1.91 18.85 0.84
C LYS A 4 -1.02 17.87 0.06
N PRO A 5 0.23 18.25 -0.27
CA PRO A 5 1.23 17.28 -0.71
C PRO A 5 1.39 16.15 0.31
N ILE A 6 1.83 14.98 -0.14
CA ILE A 6 2.11 13.83 0.72
C ILE A 6 3.54 13.36 0.55
N ILE A 7 4.12 12.82 1.62
CA ILE A 7 5.44 12.21 1.57
C ILE A 7 5.38 10.91 0.77
N SER A 8 6.28 10.78 -0.20
CA SER A 8 6.63 9.49 -0.79
C SER A 8 8.03 9.09 -0.34
N VAL A 9 8.15 7.87 0.19
CA VAL A 9 9.43 7.39 0.74
C VAL A 9 10.38 7.01 -0.40
N GLY A 10 11.62 7.46 -0.31
CA GLY A 10 12.61 7.28 -1.36
C GLY A 10 12.18 8.01 -2.61
N ASP A 11 12.20 7.32 -3.75
CA ASP A 11 11.72 7.79 -5.05
C ASP A 11 10.32 7.24 -5.40
N GLY A 12 9.63 6.63 -4.42
CA GLY A 12 8.30 6.05 -4.63
C GLY A 12 8.27 4.77 -5.48
N THR A 13 9.43 4.24 -5.89
CA THR A 13 9.51 3.11 -6.84
C THR A 13 9.50 1.73 -6.18
N ASN A 14 9.49 1.66 -4.84
CA ASN A 14 9.33 0.38 -4.13
C ASN A 14 8.02 -0.30 -4.53
N TYR A 15 8.12 -1.56 -4.96
CA TYR A 15 6.96 -2.33 -5.39
C TYR A 15 6.27 -3.07 -4.25
N PHE A 16 4.94 -3.19 -4.36
CA PHE A 16 4.10 -3.98 -3.46
C PHE A 16 3.03 -4.74 -4.26
N GLN A 17 2.56 -5.86 -3.73
CA GLN A 17 1.48 -6.66 -4.34
C GLN A 17 0.18 -6.52 -3.54
N PHE A 18 -0.57 -5.44 -3.77
CA PHE A 18 -1.87 -5.21 -3.13
C PHE A 18 -2.95 -6.10 -3.73
N LEU A 19 -3.57 -6.94 -2.89
CA LEU A 19 -4.67 -7.82 -3.28
C LEU A 19 -5.95 -7.39 -2.55
N ALA A 20 -7.05 -7.25 -3.31
CA ALA A 20 -8.36 -6.97 -2.73
C ALA A 20 -8.75 -8.08 -1.74
N SER A 21 -9.21 -7.69 -0.55
CA SER A 21 -9.59 -8.63 0.51
C SER A 21 -10.69 -9.61 0.06
N ARG A 22 -11.60 -9.18 -0.82
CA ARG A 22 -12.61 -10.02 -1.46
C ARG A 22 -11.99 -11.15 -2.28
N ASP A 23 -11.04 -10.82 -3.15
CA ASP A 23 -10.34 -11.83 -3.97
C ASP A 23 -9.48 -12.74 -3.10
N ALA A 24 -8.83 -12.18 -2.07
CA ALA A 24 -8.10 -12.97 -1.10
C ALA A 24 -9.01 -13.98 -0.39
N GLY A 25 -10.23 -13.57 -0.01
CA GLY A 25 -11.24 -14.44 0.58
C GLY A 25 -11.67 -15.59 -0.33
N VAL A 26 -11.80 -15.34 -1.64
CA VAL A 26 -12.12 -16.39 -2.63
C VAL A 26 -10.99 -17.42 -2.72
N ALA A 27 -9.74 -16.99 -2.83
CA ALA A 27 -8.59 -17.92 -2.82
C ALA A 27 -8.49 -18.69 -1.51
N PHE A 28 -8.66 -18.00 -0.38
CA PHE A 28 -8.61 -18.62 0.94
C PHE A 28 -9.70 -19.69 1.08
N ALA A 29 -10.95 -19.40 0.70
CA ALA A 29 -12.02 -20.38 0.74
C ALA A 29 -11.76 -21.58 -0.19
N ALA A 30 -11.15 -21.36 -1.35
CA ALA A 30 -10.88 -22.41 -2.33
C ALA A 30 -9.78 -23.40 -1.90
N VAL A 31 -8.91 -23.04 -0.96
CA VAL A 31 -7.92 -23.99 -0.39
C VAL A 31 -8.46 -24.80 0.79
N LEU A 32 -9.56 -24.39 1.40
CA LEU A 32 -10.10 -25.09 2.57
C LEU A 32 -10.53 -26.51 2.19
N GLY A 33 -10.10 -27.49 2.99
CA GLY A 33 -10.41 -28.91 2.79
C GLY A 33 -9.56 -29.62 1.73
N LYS A 34 -8.67 -28.93 1.03
CA LYS A 34 -7.67 -29.56 0.15
C LYS A 34 -6.58 -30.20 1.00
N THR A 35 -6.57 -31.54 1.08
CA THR A 35 -5.58 -32.28 1.87
C THR A 35 -4.16 -32.04 1.39
N GLU A 36 -3.95 -31.82 0.09
CA GLU A 36 -2.64 -31.44 -0.48
C GLU A 36 -2.10 -30.09 0.02
N CYS A 37 -2.94 -29.25 0.63
CA CYS A 37 -2.55 -27.96 1.20
C CYS A 37 -2.22 -28.02 2.70
N PHE A 38 -2.38 -29.17 3.36
CA PHE A 38 -2.14 -29.29 4.80
C PHE A 38 -0.64 -29.27 5.10
N GLY A 39 -0.23 -28.41 6.04
CA GLY A 39 1.17 -28.24 6.41
C GLY A 39 1.97 -27.38 5.42
N GLU A 40 1.34 -26.87 4.37
CA GLU A 40 1.99 -26.10 3.32
C GLU A 40 1.87 -24.59 3.53
N ILE A 41 2.93 -23.86 3.17
CA ILE A 41 2.95 -22.39 3.15
C ILE A 41 2.77 -21.89 1.71
N TYR A 42 1.88 -20.92 1.50
CA TYR A 42 1.61 -20.29 0.20
C TYR A 42 1.62 -18.77 0.31
N ASN A 43 2.12 -18.10 -0.72
CA ASN A 43 1.95 -16.66 -0.88
C ASN A 43 0.67 -16.38 -1.68
N LEU A 44 -0.27 -15.68 -1.07
CA LEU A 44 -1.46 -15.17 -1.73
C LEU A 44 -1.24 -13.70 -2.06
N VAL A 45 -0.92 -13.42 -3.32
CA VAL A 45 -0.50 -12.09 -3.79
C VAL A 45 -1.16 -11.73 -5.11
N HIS A 46 -1.30 -10.44 -5.37
CA HIS A 46 -1.71 -9.96 -6.69
C HIS A 46 -0.58 -10.18 -7.71
N PRO A 47 -0.85 -10.73 -8.91
CA PRO A 47 0.21 -11.07 -9.87
C PRO A 47 0.90 -9.84 -10.47
N GLN A 48 0.19 -8.71 -10.54
CA GLN A 48 0.76 -7.43 -10.97
C GLN A 48 1.18 -6.62 -9.73
N PRO A 49 2.49 -6.40 -9.49
CA PRO A 49 2.96 -5.47 -8.48
C PRO A 49 2.71 -4.02 -8.92
N ARG A 50 2.66 -3.10 -7.96
CA ARG A 50 2.54 -1.65 -8.18
C ARG A 50 3.55 -0.91 -7.34
N THR A 51 4.07 0.20 -7.83
CA THR A 51 4.92 1.07 -7.02
C THR A 51 4.12 1.76 -5.92
N TRP A 52 4.80 2.30 -4.91
CA TRP A 52 4.16 3.09 -3.86
C TRP A 52 3.44 4.31 -4.43
N ASP A 53 4.06 5.02 -5.37
CA ASP A 53 3.45 6.18 -6.03
C ASP A 53 2.24 5.79 -6.88
N GLU A 54 2.31 4.69 -7.63
CA GLU A 54 1.16 4.18 -8.38
C GLU A 54 -0.02 3.86 -7.48
N TRP A 55 0.22 3.25 -6.31
CA TRP A 55 -0.83 2.93 -5.35
C TRP A 55 -1.49 4.20 -4.78
N GLN A 56 -0.69 5.19 -4.40
CA GLN A 56 -1.19 6.48 -3.92
C GLN A 56 -1.94 7.26 -5.02
N ALA A 57 -1.49 7.18 -6.27
CA ALA A 57 -2.16 7.78 -7.41
C ALA A 57 -3.56 7.18 -7.65
N VAL A 58 -3.73 5.86 -7.47
CA VAL A 58 -5.07 5.22 -7.52
C VAL A 58 -5.99 5.79 -6.43
N ALA A 59 -5.48 5.99 -5.21
CA ALA A 59 -6.29 6.60 -4.14
C ALA A 59 -6.69 8.04 -4.47
N ALA A 60 -5.79 8.82 -5.09
CA ALA A 60 -6.08 10.17 -5.55
C ALA A 60 -7.15 10.20 -6.66
N GLU A 61 -7.05 9.29 -7.64
CA GLU A 61 -8.04 9.09 -8.71
C GLU A 61 -9.42 8.80 -8.13
N VAL A 62 -9.53 7.82 -7.23
CA VAL A 62 -10.79 7.43 -6.57
C VAL A 62 -11.40 8.60 -5.79
N LEU A 63 -10.57 9.45 -5.19
CA LEU A 63 -11.00 10.63 -4.45
C LEU A 63 -11.31 11.85 -5.35
N GLY A 64 -11.04 11.77 -6.66
CA GLY A 64 -11.22 12.88 -7.59
C GLY A 64 -10.29 14.07 -7.29
N VAL A 65 -9.08 13.81 -6.81
CA VAL A 65 -8.07 14.84 -6.51
C VAL A 65 -6.75 14.53 -7.20
N SER A 66 -5.93 15.56 -7.44
CA SER A 66 -4.54 15.38 -7.81
C SER A 66 -3.71 15.03 -6.56
N VAL A 67 -2.64 14.26 -6.76
CA VAL A 67 -1.62 14.00 -5.74
C VAL A 67 -0.34 14.74 -6.11
N GLU A 68 0.24 15.41 -5.12
CA GLU A 68 1.58 15.99 -5.20
C GLU A 68 2.47 15.18 -4.27
N PHE A 69 3.49 14.53 -4.84
CA PHE A 69 4.45 13.75 -4.08
C PHE A 69 5.65 14.60 -3.71
N VAL A 70 6.04 14.54 -2.43
CA VAL A 70 7.33 15.02 -1.97
C VAL A 70 8.17 13.81 -1.58
N HIS A 71 9.12 13.49 -2.45
CA HIS A 71 10.03 12.36 -2.30
C HIS A 71 11.07 12.65 -1.22
N VAL A 72 11.15 11.81 -0.20
CA VAL A 72 12.09 11.97 0.92
C VAL A 72 12.83 10.66 1.16
N ALA A 73 14.17 10.73 1.20
CA ALA A 73 15.00 9.57 1.46
C ALA A 73 14.59 8.89 2.77
N GLN A 74 14.52 7.56 2.75
CA GLN A 74 14.13 6.75 3.92
C GLN A 74 14.98 7.07 5.15
N ASP A 75 16.30 7.14 5.00
CA ASP A 75 17.21 7.40 6.13
C ASP A 75 16.98 8.78 6.74
N THR A 76 16.58 9.76 5.92
CA THR A 76 16.17 11.08 6.38
C THR A 76 14.90 11.01 7.22
N LEU A 77 13.85 10.33 6.74
CA LEU A 77 12.61 10.17 7.51
C LEU A 77 12.85 9.47 8.85
N ILE A 78 13.63 8.39 8.84
CA ILE A 78 14.03 7.65 10.05
C ILE A 78 14.84 8.53 11.01
N ALA A 79 15.72 9.39 10.50
CA ALA A 79 16.51 10.29 11.33
C ALA A 79 15.65 11.41 11.95
N MET A 80 14.60 11.87 11.26
CA MET A 80 13.68 12.89 11.74
C MET A 80 12.74 12.37 12.82
N ASP A 81 12.22 11.14 12.66
CA ASP A 81 11.43 10.48 13.69
C ASP A 81 11.56 8.95 13.60
N ALA A 82 12.46 8.38 14.41
CA ALA A 82 12.76 6.96 14.41
C ALA A 82 11.57 6.10 14.86
N GLN A 83 10.65 6.63 15.67
CA GLN A 83 9.50 5.89 16.16
C GLN A 83 8.41 5.84 15.07
N ARG A 84 8.05 7.00 14.50
CA ARG A 84 7.05 7.13 13.43
C ARG A 84 7.42 6.31 12.19
N TYR A 85 8.69 6.37 11.77
CA TYR A 85 9.16 5.75 10.54
C TYR A 85 9.91 4.43 10.76
N SER A 86 9.79 3.82 11.94
CA SER A 86 10.44 2.55 12.28
C SER A 86 10.18 1.43 11.27
N GLY A 87 8.96 1.39 10.69
CA GLY A 87 8.55 0.39 9.70
C GLY A 87 9.34 0.44 8.38
N LEU A 88 9.97 1.56 8.06
CA LEU A 88 10.80 1.70 6.85
C LEU A 88 12.07 0.84 6.92
N ARG A 89 12.66 0.67 8.12
CA ARG A 89 13.90 -0.12 8.28
C ARG A 89 13.75 -1.57 7.84
N GLY A 90 12.58 -2.15 8.06
CA GLY A 90 12.32 -3.57 7.83
C GLY A 90 11.47 -3.83 6.60
N ASN A 91 10.25 -3.29 6.56
CA ASN A 91 9.21 -3.74 5.63
C ASN A 91 8.94 -2.70 4.54
N PHE A 92 8.54 -1.50 4.94
CA PHE A 92 7.97 -0.51 4.02
C PHE A 92 9.00 0.32 3.26
N GLY A 93 10.28 0.14 3.58
CA GLY A 93 11.41 0.76 2.89
C GLY A 93 11.95 -0.03 1.70
N HIS A 94 11.42 -1.23 1.45
CA HIS A 94 11.96 -2.17 0.47
C HIS A 94 10.87 -2.66 -0.48
N THR A 95 11.28 -3.12 -1.66
CA THR A 95 10.39 -3.77 -2.61
C THR A 95 9.91 -5.13 -2.09
N GLN A 96 8.59 -5.30 -2.03
CA GLN A 96 7.88 -6.48 -1.55
C GLN A 96 7.18 -7.20 -2.72
N ILE A 97 7.93 -8.05 -3.41
CA ILE A 97 7.42 -8.95 -4.46
C ILE A 97 7.66 -10.39 -4.04
N TYR A 98 6.59 -11.18 -4.02
CA TYR A 98 6.59 -12.59 -3.65
C TYR A 98 6.09 -13.46 -4.81
N SER A 99 6.60 -14.69 -4.87
CA SER A 99 6.12 -15.67 -5.84
C SER A 99 4.83 -16.33 -5.38
N GLY A 100 3.75 -16.15 -6.16
CA GLY A 100 2.50 -16.89 -6.04
C GLY A 100 2.48 -18.24 -6.78
N ALA A 101 3.60 -18.65 -7.38
CA ALA A 101 3.66 -19.82 -8.28
C ALA A 101 3.23 -21.12 -7.59
N LYS A 102 3.59 -21.31 -6.31
CA LYS A 102 3.18 -22.49 -5.53
C LYS A 102 1.66 -22.53 -5.31
N LEU A 103 1.01 -21.40 -5.09
CA LEU A 103 -0.45 -21.37 -4.94
C LEU A 103 -1.12 -21.71 -6.28
N ALA A 104 -0.56 -21.25 -7.39
CA ALA A 104 -1.08 -21.53 -8.72
C ALA A 104 -1.05 -23.03 -9.10
N THR A 105 -0.24 -23.87 -8.44
CA THR A 105 -0.26 -25.32 -8.69
C THR A 105 -1.50 -26.00 -8.10
N VAL A 106 -2.03 -25.49 -6.98
CA VAL A 106 -3.20 -26.04 -6.29
C VAL A 106 -4.49 -25.29 -6.60
N LEU A 107 -4.38 -24.05 -7.09
CA LEU A 107 -5.48 -23.17 -7.53
C LEU A 107 -5.14 -22.49 -8.88
N PRO A 108 -5.02 -23.24 -9.99
CA PRO A 108 -4.65 -22.67 -11.29
C PRO A 108 -5.70 -21.69 -11.87
N GLU A 109 -6.96 -21.86 -11.47
CA GLU A 109 -8.07 -21.02 -11.93
C GLU A 109 -8.18 -19.69 -11.15
N PHE A 110 -7.47 -19.55 -10.03
CA PHE A 110 -7.54 -18.34 -9.24
C PHE A 110 -6.85 -17.19 -9.96
N LYS A 111 -7.63 -16.13 -10.24
CA LYS A 111 -7.15 -14.85 -10.72
C LYS A 111 -7.89 -13.74 -9.97
N PRO A 112 -7.18 -12.73 -9.41
CA PRO A 112 -7.85 -11.55 -8.87
C PRO A 112 -8.73 -10.90 -9.94
N ARG A 113 -9.96 -10.52 -9.58
CA ARG A 113 -10.93 -9.95 -10.52
C ARG A 113 -11.36 -8.54 -10.16
N THR A 114 -11.09 -8.11 -8.92
CA THR A 114 -11.50 -6.80 -8.43
C THR A 114 -10.60 -5.73 -9.04
N PRO A 115 -11.15 -4.74 -9.77
CA PRO A 115 -10.39 -3.58 -10.23
C PRO A 115 -9.73 -2.85 -9.04
N VAL A 116 -8.51 -2.35 -9.23
CA VAL A 116 -7.77 -1.67 -8.15
C VAL A 116 -8.51 -0.43 -7.64
N THR A 117 -9.12 0.34 -8.53
CA THR A 117 -9.92 1.53 -8.20
C THR A 117 -11.16 1.17 -7.39
N GLU A 118 -11.84 0.08 -7.75
CA GLU A 118 -12.98 -0.44 -6.98
C GLU A 118 -12.55 -0.87 -5.57
N SER A 119 -11.47 -1.65 -5.45
CA SER A 119 -10.95 -2.08 -4.15
C SER A 119 -10.54 -0.91 -3.26
N VAL A 120 -9.89 0.12 -3.83
CA VAL A 120 -9.49 1.32 -3.08
C VAL A 120 -10.71 2.15 -2.68
N ALA A 121 -11.73 2.28 -3.55
CA ALA A 121 -12.99 2.95 -3.24
C ALA A 121 -13.75 2.25 -2.10
N GLU A 122 -13.85 0.92 -2.12
CA GLU A 122 -14.44 0.13 -1.04
C GLU A 122 -13.70 0.36 0.29
N ASN A 123 -12.36 0.38 0.27
CA ASN A 123 -11.54 0.62 1.47
C ASN A 123 -11.77 2.03 2.04
N ILE A 124 -11.74 3.07 1.20
CA ILE A 124 -11.97 4.45 1.62
C ILE A 124 -13.37 4.59 2.22
N ALA A 125 -14.40 4.06 1.55
CA ALA A 125 -15.77 4.11 2.04
C ALA A 125 -15.93 3.37 3.38
N TRP A 126 -15.26 2.23 3.54
CA TRP A 126 -15.23 1.51 4.82
C TRP A 126 -14.55 2.33 5.92
N MET A 127 -13.41 2.96 5.62
CA MET A 127 -12.70 3.79 6.58
C MET A 127 -13.52 5.00 7.03
N ASP A 128 -14.19 5.69 6.10
CA ASP A 128 -15.08 6.81 6.40
C ASP A 128 -16.22 6.39 7.31
N LYS A 129 -16.92 5.30 6.94
CA LYS A 129 -18.04 4.77 7.72
C LYS A 129 -17.66 4.46 9.17
N HIS A 130 -16.41 4.08 9.42
CA HIS A 130 -15.91 3.70 10.73
C HIS A 130 -15.01 4.76 11.38
N ASN A 131 -15.00 6.00 10.89
CA ASN A 131 -14.20 7.10 11.41
C ASN A 131 -12.71 6.74 11.57
N ARG A 132 -12.14 6.05 10.56
CA ARG A 132 -10.74 5.60 10.52
C ARG A 132 -9.80 6.56 9.79
N VAL A 133 -10.32 7.69 9.30
CA VAL A 133 -9.52 8.75 8.66
C VAL A 133 -9.34 9.88 9.67
N PRO A 134 -8.18 10.00 10.33
CA PRO A 134 -7.92 11.10 11.25
C PRO A 134 -7.84 12.43 10.50
N ASN A 135 -8.04 13.53 11.24
CA ASN A 135 -7.86 14.86 10.71
C ASN A 135 -6.36 15.16 10.58
N SER A 136 -5.87 15.38 9.36
CA SER A 136 -4.45 15.64 9.11
C SER A 136 -3.90 16.90 9.80
N ASP A 137 -4.75 17.85 10.21
CA ASP A 137 -4.25 19.06 10.90
C ASP A 137 -3.93 18.80 12.38
N GLU A 138 -4.22 17.60 12.88
CA GLU A 138 -3.87 17.17 14.23
C GLU A 138 -2.47 16.53 14.30
N ASP A 139 -1.84 16.25 13.15
CA ASP A 139 -0.49 15.69 13.02
C ASP A 139 0.33 16.51 12.00
N GLU A 140 1.09 17.47 12.50
CA GLU A 140 1.86 18.42 11.69
C GLU A 140 3.25 17.89 11.28
N LEU A 141 3.64 16.68 11.70
CA LEU A 141 5.01 16.20 11.47
C LEU A 141 5.34 16.13 9.98
N GLU A 142 4.46 15.52 9.19
CA GLU A 142 4.67 15.37 7.74
C GLU A 142 4.65 16.72 7.02
N ASP A 143 3.78 17.65 7.43
CA ASP A 143 3.73 19.00 6.89
C ASP A 143 5.07 19.75 7.09
N ARG A 144 5.67 19.66 8.29
CA ARG A 144 6.99 20.27 8.59
C ARG A 144 8.13 19.64 7.80
N ILE A 145 8.10 18.32 7.61
CA ILE A 145 9.09 17.61 6.79
C ILE A 145 8.99 18.08 5.34
N ILE A 146 7.78 18.12 4.79
CA ILE A 146 7.50 18.60 3.43
C ILE A 146 8.02 20.02 3.24
N GLU A 147 7.69 20.95 4.14
CA GLU A 147 8.14 22.34 4.09
C GLU A 147 9.67 22.42 4.09
N THR A 148 10.34 21.64 4.94
CA THR A 148 11.80 21.58 5.02
C THR A 148 12.41 21.12 3.69
N ILE A 149 11.88 20.05 3.09
CA ILE A 149 12.41 19.47 1.84
C ILE A 149 12.19 20.40 0.64
N GLN A 150 11.02 21.04 0.56
CA GLN A 150 10.71 21.99 -0.51
C GLN A 150 11.60 23.24 -0.42
N ASN A 151 11.88 23.74 0.79
CA ASN A 151 12.79 24.87 1.00
C ASN A 151 14.26 24.55 0.67
N LEU A 152 14.68 23.28 0.74
CA LEU A 152 16.02 22.85 0.31
C LEU A 152 16.14 22.73 -1.22
N SER A 153 15.01 22.65 -1.92
CA SER A 153 14.94 22.48 -3.38
C SER A 153 14.84 23.82 -4.14
N LEU A 154 14.82 24.94 -3.42
CA LEU A 154 14.90 26.32 -3.92
C LEU A 154 16.34 26.84 -3.89
#